data_AF-A0A8V5GA67-F1
#
_entry.id   AF-A0A8V5GA67-F1
#
_cell.length_a   1.000
_cell.length_b   1.000
_cell.length_c   1.000
_cell.angle_alpha   90.00
_cell.angle_beta   90.00
_cell.angle_gamma   90.00
#
_symmetry.space_group_name_H-M   'P 1'
#
loop_
_entity.id
_entity.type
_entity.pdbx_description
1 polymer ?
#
loop_
_entity_poly.entity_id
_entity_poly.type
_entity_poly.pdbx_seq_one_letter_code
_entity_poly.pdbx_strand_id
1 'polypeptide(L)'
;MDVLNLSRVFGPTLVGHSSASPTPLAILEDVPRQCKVVARLLSLPPDFWTGFVGTEQENLVPVPASRGPFNSFFPFTAGAAKLRHGLDAALSLQEMEAR
;
A
#
# COMPACT_ATOMS: atom_id res chain seq x y z
N MET A 1 -16.74 8.95 -17.58
CA MET A 1 -15.40 8.35 -17.76
C MET A 1 -15.52 6.87 -17.46
N ASP A 2 -14.93 5.99 -18.26
CA ASP A 2 -15.02 4.54 -18.05
C ASP A 2 -13.91 4.01 -17.12
N VAL A 3 -14.08 2.78 -16.64
CA VAL A 3 -13.13 2.14 -15.72
C VAL A 3 -11.74 2.01 -16.35
N LEU A 4 -11.66 1.75 -17.66
CA LEU A 4 -10.38 1.56 -18.36
C LEU A 4 -9.57 2.85 -18.42
N ASN A 5 -10.20 3.99 -18.74
CA ASN A 5 -9.46 5.25 -18.78
C ASN A 5 -9.06 5.72 -17.38
N LEU A 6 -9.92 5.53 -16.38
CA LEU A 6 -9.55 5.80 -14.97
C LEU A 6 -8.36 4.93 -14.54
N SER A 7 -8.38 3.64 -14.89
CA SER A 7 -7.31 2.71 -14.52
C SER A 7 -5.96 3.05 -15.13
N ARG A 8 -5.94 3.59 -16.35
CA ARG A 8 -4.69 4.03 -17.02
C ARG A 8 -4.10 5.26 -16.37
N VAL A 9 -4.93 6.21 -15.96
CA VAL A 9 -4.48 7.44 -15.31
C VAL A 9 -4.04 7.16 -13.87
N PHE A 10 -4.84 6.43 -13.11
CA PHE A 10 -4.60 6.21 -11.68
C PHE A 10 -3.71 5.01 -11.36
N GLY A 11 -3.48 4.10 -12.31
CA GLY A 11 -2.59 2.95 -12.13
C GLY A 11 -1.20 3.37 -11.62
N PRO A 12 -0.46 4.20 -12.37
CA PRO A 12 0.86 4.65 -11.94
C PRO A 12 0.84 5.47 -10.65
N THR A 13 -0.20 6.27 -10.43
CA THR A 13 -0.28 7.20 -9.29
C THR A 13 -0.62 6.51 -7.97
N LEU A 14 -1.54 5.55 -7.97
CA LEU A 14 -2.01 4.89 -6.75
C LEU A 14 -1.21 3.62 -6.42
N VAL A 15 -0.77 2.88 -7.44
CA VAL A 15 -0.08 1.60 -7.23
C VAL A 15 1.42 1.79 -7.14
N GLY A 16 2.00 2.66 -7.98
CA GLY A 16 3.44 2.94 -8.00
C GLY A 16 4.30 1.71 -8.34
N HIS A 17 5.58 1.79 -7.97
CA HIS A 17 6.56 0.73 -8.17
C HIS A 17 7.10 0.22 -6.83
N SER A 18 7.60 -1.03 -6.82
CA SER A 18 8.18 -1.65 -5.63
C SER A 18 9.54 -1.08 -5.22
N SER A 19 10.18 -0.31 -6.11
CA SER A 19 11.47 0.34 -5.90
C SER A 19 11.33 1.85 -6.14
N ALA A 20 12.11 2.65 -5.41
CA ALA A 20 12.20 4.10 -5.62
C ALA A 20 12.89 4.48 -6.94
N SER A 21 13.74 3.60 -7.49
CA SER A 21 14.38 3.77 -8.81
C SER A 21 14.18 2.51 -9.67
N PRO A 22 12.97 2.29 -10.22
CA PRO A 22 12.69 1.14 -11.05
C PRO A 22 13.44 1.23 -12.38
N THR A 23 13.85 0.08 -12.93
CA THR A 23 14.46 0.04 -14.26
C THR A 23 13.42 0.31 -15.35
N PRO A 24 13.80 0.79 -16.54
CA PRO A 24 12.84 1.01 -17.63
C PRO A 24 12.03 -0.24 -18.00
N LEU A 25 12.65 -1.42 -17.97
CA LEU A 25 11.95 -2.68 -18.22
C LEU A 25 10.92 -2.99 -17.13
N ALA A 26 11.27 -2.79 -15.85
CA ALA A 26 10.32 -2.97 -14.75
C ALA A 26 9.11 -2.03 -14.90
N ILE A 27 9.34 -0.77 -15.28
CA ILE A 27 8.25 0.19 -15.52
C ILE A 27 7.31 -0.32 -16.62
N LEU A 28 7.85 -0.77 -17.76
CA LEU A 28 7.05 -1.28 -18.88
C LEU A 28 6.21 -2.50 -18.48
N GLU A 29 6.76 -3.38 -17.65
CA GLU A 29 6.03 -4.57 -17.18
C GLU A 29 5.01 -4.27 -16.08
N ASP A 30 5.24 -3.25 -15.26
CA ASP A 30 4.39 -2.89 -14.13
C ASP A 30 3.16 -2.11 -14.57
N VAL A 31 3.29 -1.17 -15.51
CA VAL A 31 2.18 -0.28 -15.91
C VAL A 31 0.90 -1.04 -16.30
N PRO A 32 0.94 -2.12 -17.11
CA PRO A 32 -0.25 -2.92 -17.40
C PRO A 32 -0.84 -3.61 -16.17
N ARG A 33 0.00 -4.03 -15.21
CA ARG A 33 -0.44 -4.66 -13.96
C ARG A 33 -1.13 -3.64 -13.04
N GLN A 34 -0.56 -2.44 -12.93
CA GLN A 34 -1.13 -1.34 -12.16
C GLN A 34 -2.54 -0.97 -12.67
N CYS A 35 -2.72 -0.90 -13.99
CA CYS A 35 -4.04 -0.68 -14.59
C CYS A 35 -5.05 -1.75 -14.15
N LYS A 36 -4.65 -3.03 -14.13
CA LYS A 36 -5.52 -4.14 -13.71
C LYS A 36 -5.88 -4.02 -12.23
N VAL A 37 -4.95 -3.61 -11.38
CA VAL A 37 -5.20 -3.39 -9.94
C VAL A 37 -6.28 -2.34 -9.76
N VAL A 38 -6.14 -1.17 -10.40
CA VAL A 38 -7.14 -0.10 -10.28
C VAL A 38 -8.49 -0.52 -10.86
N ALA A 39 -8.52 -1.21 -12.00
CA ALA A 39 -9.76 -1.74 -12.56
C ALA A 39 -10.48 -2.69 -11.59
N ARG A 40 -9.72 -3.51 -10.87
CA ARG A 40 -10.26 -4.41 -9.85
C ARG A 40 -10.78 -3.65 -8.62
N LEU A 41 -10.06 -2.65 -8.14
CA LEU A 41 -10.52 -1.79 -7.03
C LEU A 41 -11.83 -1.09 -7.40
N LEU A 42 -11.91 -0.52 -8.61
CA LEU A 42 -13.12 0.15 -9.10
C LEU A 42 -14.29 -0.81 -9.37
N SER A 43 -14.03 -2.11 -9.52
CA SER A 43 -15.07 -3.13 -9.70
C SER A 43 -15.71 -3.61 -8.40
N LEU A 44 -15.17 -3.21 -7.25
CA LEU A 44 -15.77 -3.54 -5.95
C LEU A 44 -17.13 -2.85 -5.81
N PRO A 45 -18.12 -3.50 -5.17
CA PRO A 45 -19.43 -2.89 -4.93
C PRO A 45 -19.30 -1.56 -4.18
N PRO A 46 -20.12 -0.53 -4.47
CA PRO A 46 -20.05 0.75 -3.75
C PRO A 46 -20.17 0.60 -2.23
N ASP A 47 -21.02 -0.31 -1.76
CA ASP A 47 -21.24 -0.61 -0.34
C ASP A 47 -19.99 -1.16 0.37
N PHE A 48 -19.02 -1.71 -0.39
CA PHE A 48 -17.74 -2.09 0.18
C PHE A 48 -16.99 -0.87 0.72
N TRP A 49 -17.06 0.26 0.01
CA TRP A 49 -16.30 1.47 0.34
C TRP A 49 -16.96 2.31 1.43
N THR A 50 -18.27 2.22 1.62
CA THR A 50 -19.01 3.04 2.60
C THR A 50 -18.57 2.83 4.03
N GLY A 51 -18.03 1.65 4.37
CA GLY A 51 -17.44 1.38 5.69
C GLY A 51 -16.11 2.11 5.97
N PHE A 52 -15.50 2.72 4.95
CA PHE A 52 -14.22 3.44 5.06
C PHE A 52 -14.38 4.95 4.87
N VAL A 53 -15.47 5.40 4.24
CA VAL A 53 -15.76 6.80 3.95
C VAL A 53 -16.60 7.39 5.09
N GLY A 54 -16.07 8.38 5.82
CA GLY A 54 -16.78 9.05 6.92
C GLY A 54 -16.40 8.56 8.33
N THR A 55 -15.54 7.54 8.44
CA THR A 55 -14.76 7.33 9.66
C THR A 55 -13.59 8.31 9.65
N GLU A 56 -13.75 9.44 10.32
CA GLU A 56 -12.65 10.33 10.75
C GLU A 56 -11.77 9.53 11.73
N GLN A 57 -11.00 8.56 11.23
CA GLN A 57 -10.04 7.81 12.04
C GLN A 57 -8.75 8.61 12.13
N GLU A 58 -8.89 9.83 12.64
CA GLU A 58 -7.76 10.57 13.20
C GLU A 58 -7.28 9.75 14.41
N ASN A 59 -6.23 8.95 14.21
CA ASN A 59 -5.40 8.43 15.30
C ASN A 59 -5.95 7.28 16.17
N LEU A 60 -6.51 6.21 15.58
CA LEU A 60 -6.77 4.99 16.36
C LEU A 60 -5.67 3.94 16.15
N VAL A 61 -4.89 3.73 17.21
CA VAL A 61 -4.10 2.51 17.47
C VAL A 61 -4.95 1.29 17.11
N PRO A 62 -4.41 0.25 16.44
CA PRO A 62 -5.21 -0.89 16.02
C PRO A 62 -5.77 -1.61 17.25
N VAL A 63 -7.04 -1.39 17.56
CA VAL A 63 -7.78 -2.24 18.51
C VAL A 63 -8.15 -3.52 17.77
N PRO A 64 -7.90 -4.71 18.34
CA PRO A 64 -8.33 -5.96 17.72
C PRO A 64 -9.86 -5.97 17.65
N ALA A 65 -10.37 -6.01 16.42
CA ALA A 65 -11.79 -5.95 16.12
C ALA A 65 -12.56 -7.06 16.87
N SER A 66 -13.58 -6.65 17.64
CA SER A 66 -14.66 -7.55 18.02
C SER A 66 -15.42 -7.90 16.73
N ARG A 67 -15.25 -9.15 16.27
CA ARG A 67 -15.84 -9.70 15.06
C ARG A 67 -17.37 -9.67 15.15
N GLY A 68 -18.00 -8.78 14.37
CA GLY A 68 -19.34 -9.02 13.83
C GLY A 68 -19.29 -10.07 12.70
N PRO A 69 -20.39 -10.74 12.37
CA PRO A 69 -20.39 -11.98 11.57
C PRO A 69 -20.23 -11.78 10.05
N PHE A 70 -19.80 -10.62 9.57
CA PHE A 70 -19.70 -10.36 8.13
C PHE A 70 -18.25 -10.35 7.65
N ASN A 71 -17.91 -11.43 6.94
CA ASN A 71 -16.83 -11.58 5.97
C ASN A 71 -15.40 -11.27 6.44
N SER A 72 -14.82 -12.30 7.05
CA SER A 72 -13.43 -12.68 6.86
C SER A 72 -13.12 -12.90 5.35
N PHE A 73 -12.65 -11.87 4.65
CA PHE A 73 -11.98 -12.06 3.35
C PHE A 73 -10.89 -11.01 3.08
N PHE A 74 -9.97 -10.86 4.03
CA PHE A 74 -8.65 -10.30 3.74
C PHE A 74 -7.57 -11.09 4.47
N PRO A 75 -6.86 -12.02 3.80
CA PRO A 75 -5.59 -12.48 4.28
C PRO A 75 -4.51 -11.57 3.67
N PHE A 76 -4.46 -10.30 4.08
CA PHE A 76 -3.20 -9.57 3.98
C PHE A 76 -2.57 -9.63 5.36
N THR A 77 -1.91 -10.75 5.66
CA THR A 77 -1.04 -10.82 6.83
C THR A 77 0.14 -9.90 6.52
N ALA A 78 0.07 -8.66 7.01
CA ALA A 78 1.20 -7.76 7.05
C ALA A 78 2.25 -8.36 7.99
N GLY A 79 3.15 -9.18 7.43
CA GLY A 79 4.40 -9.56 8.08
C GLY A 79 5.32 -8.35 8.11
N ALA A 80 5.08 -7.43 9.06
CA ALA A 80 5.99 -6.32 9.34
C ALA A 80 5.94 -5.98 10.83
N ALA A 81 6.37 -6.93 11.66
CA ALA A 81 6.84 -6.62 13.00
C ALA A 81 8.35 -6.85 13.04
N LYS A 82 9.07 -5.76 13.37
CA LYS A 82 10.44 -5.73 13.92
C LYS A 82 11.62 -5.60 12.94
N LEU A 83 11.80 -4.41 12.36
CA LEU A 83 13.15 -3.88 12.04
C LEU A 83 13.14 -2.35 12.25
N ARG A 84 13.28 -1.89 13.50
CA ARG A 84 13.48 -0.47 13.86
C ARG A 84 14.56 -0.24 14.92
N HIS A 85 15.50 -1.17 15.05
CA HIS A 85 16.60 -1.03 16.03
C HIS A 85 18.01 -1.10 15.43
N GLY A 86 18.15 -1.26 14.11
CA GLY A 86 19.45 -1.44 13.44
C GLY A 86 20.00 -0.21 12.71
N LEU A 87 19.19 0.83 12.49
CA LEU A 87 19.61 1.99 11.70
C LEU A 87 20.35 3.05 12.53
N ASP A 88 20.09 3.13 13.83
CA ASP A 88 20.75 4.09 14.73
C ASP A 88 22.20 3.69 15.05
N ALA A 89 22.53 2.39 14.99
CA ALA A 89 23.90 1.91 15.24
C ALA A 89 24.85 2.14 14.05
N ALA A 90 24.33 2.24 12.82
CA ALA A 90 25.14 2.45 11.63
C ALA A 90 25.62 3.90 11.49
N LEU A 91 24.84 4.87 11.98
CA LEU A 91 25.23 6.29 11.97
C LEU A 91 26.34 6.60 12.99
N SER A 92 26.37 5.94 14.15
CA SER A 92 27.44 6.19 15.14
C SER A 92 28.79 5.56 14.77
N LEU A 93 28.84 4.50 13.97
CA LEU A 93 30.12 3.89 13.55
C LEU A 93 30.81 4.68 12.45
N GLN A 94 30.07 5.40 11.61
CA GLN A 94 30.67 6.22 10.55
C GLN A 94 31.26 7.55 11.07
N GLU A 95 30.87 7.97 12.29
CA GLU A 95 31.33 9.23 12.89
C GLU A 95 32.57 9.07 13.80
N MET A 96 33.00 7.84 14.10
CA MET A 96 34.25 7.55 14.82
C MET A 96 35.45 7.24 13.92
N GLU A 97 35.27 7.01 12.61
CA GLU A 97 36.37 6.66 11.68
C GLU A 97 36.89 7.88 10.87
N ALA A 98 36.64 9.09 11.37
CA ALA A 98 37.12 10.34 10.78
C ALA A 98 37.91 11.21 11.77
N ARG A 99 38.72 10.58 12.63
CA ARG A 99 39.72 11.25 13.49
C ARG A 99 41.06 10.52 13.48
#